data_AF-A0A4Q6EUD5-F1
#
_entry.id   AF-A0A4Q6EUD5-F1
#
_cell.length_a   1.000
_cell.length_b   1.000
_cell.length_c   1.000
_cell.angle_alpha   90.00
_cell.angle_beta   90.00
_cell.angle_gamma   90.00
#
_symmetry.space_group_name_H-M   'P 1'
#
loop_
_entity.id
_entity.type
_entity.pdbx_description
1 polymer ?
#
loop_
_entity_poly.entity_id
_entity_poly.type
_entity_poly.pdbx_seq_one_letter_code
_entity_poly.pdbx_strand_id
1 'polypeptide(L)' 'MRESRPPPVATQTAAGISCAQSSSCKFELPLEGAAITDLFKMTPHYYRVTEEAKARALALSSLTLTVDVRLELWRKP' A
#
# COMPACT_ATOMS: atom_id res chain seq x y z
N MET A 1 20.48 4.18 -6.23
CA MET A 1 20.31 2.72 -6.41
C MET A 1 18.91 2.40 -5.92
N ARG A 2 17.96 2.07 -6.81
CA ARG A 2 16.57 1.73 -6.41
C ARG A 2 16.58 0.27 -5.95
N GLU A 3 16.26 0.03 -4.69
CA GLU A 3 16.22 -1.32 -4.11
C GLU A 3 15.27 -2.21 -4.91
N SER A 4 15.83 -3.24 -5.54
CA SER A 4 15.07 -4.32 -6.17
C SER A 4 14.32 -5.07 -5.07
N ARG A 5 13.00 -4.90 -5.03
CA ARG A 5 12.10 -5.63 -4.14
C ARG A 5 12.39 -7.14 -4.23
N PRO A 6 12.39 -7.88 -3.10
CA PRO A 6 12.60 -9.33 -3.11
C PRO A 6 11.61 -10.04 -4.05
N PRO A 7 12.02 -11.16 -4.68
CA PRO A 7 11.17 -11.94 -5.55
C PRO A 7 9.90 -12.38 -4.79
N PRO A 8 8.76 -12.49 -5.47
CA PRO A 8 7.52 -12.89 -4.82
C PRO A 8 7.71 -14.24 -4.11
N VAL A 9 7.24 -14.31 -2.86
CA VAL A 9 6.94 -15.59 -2.20
C VAL A 9 6.14 -16.41 -3.18
N ALA A 10 6.67 -17.59 -3.55
CA ALA A 10 5.96 -18.51 -4.42
C ALA A 10 4.62 -18.86 -3.76
N THR A 11 3.53 -18.33 -4.32
CA THR A 11 2.18 -18.59 -3.84
C THR A 11 1.86 -20.05 -4.13
N GLN A 12 2.18 -20.93 -3.18
CA GLN A 12 1.73 -22.32 -3.20
C GLN A 12 0.20 -22.27 -3.22
N THR A 13 -0.38 -22.58 -4.38
CA THR A 13 -1.81 -22.40 -4.59
C THR A 13 -2.52 -23.63 -4.05
N ALA A 14 -3.49 -23.40 -3.17
CA ALA A 14 -4.43 -24.43 -2.74
C ALA A 14 -5.08 -25.08 -3.97
N ALA A 15 -5.22 -26.41 -3.93
CA ALA A 15 -5.58 -27.26 -5.06
C ALA A 15 -6.70 -26.68 -5.95
N GLY A 16 -6.37 -26.41 -7.22
CA GLY A 16 -7.35 -26.14 -8.28
C GLY A 16 -7.58 -24.67 -8.66
N ILE A 17 -6.76 -23.72 -8.20
CA ILE A 17 -6.73 -22.36 -8.78
C ILE A 17 -5.29 -22.12 -9.26
N SER A 18 -5.10 -21.34 -10.32
CA SER A 18 -3.77 -21.00 -10.84
C SER A 18 -3.69 -19.50 -11.14
N CYS A 19 -2.56 -18.89 -10.79
CA CYS A 19 -2.30 -17.49 -11.12
C CYS A 19 -2.05 -17.38 -12.63
N ALA A 20 -2.99 -16.77 -13.34
CA ALA A 20 -2.94 -16.59 -14.78
C ALA A 20 -2.08 -15.38 -15.17
N GLN A 21 -2.08 -14.34 -14.35
CA GLN A 21 -1.32 -13.12 -14.58
C GLN A 21 -1.02 -12.41 -13.27
N SER A 22 0.16 -11.81 -13.16
CA SER A 22 0.49 -10.88 -12.09
C SER A 22 0.98 -9.57 -12.67
N SER A 23 0.64 -8.45 -12.04
CA SER A 23 1.05 -7.12 -12.47
C SER A 23 1.22 -6.21 -11.26
N SER A 24 2.25 -5.38 -11.27
CA SER A 24 2.47 -4.37 -10.25
C SER A 24 2.20 -2.99 -10.83
N CYS A 25 1.37 -2.20 -10.15
CA CYS A 25 1.11 -0.81 -10.49
C CYS A 25 1.68 0.08 -9.38
N LYS A 26 2.46 1.08 -9.77
CA LYS A 26 2.97 2.11 -8.87
C LYS A 26 2.59 3.47 -9.40
N PHE A 27 2.02 4.31 -8.56
CA PHE A 27 1.67 5.67 -8.91
C PHE A 27 1.80 6.60 -7.72
N GLU A 28 2.01 7.88 -7.99
CA GLU A 28 2.02 8.93 -6.99
C GLU A 28 0.59 9.44 -6.78
N LEU A 29 0.23 9.63 -5.51
CA LEU A 29 -1.04 10.16 -5.09
C LEU A 29 -0.80 11.41 -4.24
N PRO A 30 -1.02 12.61 -4.78
CA PRO A 30 -1.03 13.83 -3.98
C PRO A 30 -2.31 13.87 -3.13
N LEU A 31 -2.16 14.08 -1.82
CA LEU A 31 -3.25 14.28 -0.87
C LEU A 31 -3.09 15.63 -0.18
N GLU A 32 -4.22 16.24 0.16
CA GLU A 32 -4.27 17.53 0.84
C GLU A 32 -5.30 17.54 1.96
N GLY A 33 -5.02 18.33 3.00
CA GLY A 33 -5.96 18.61 4.10
C GLY A 33 -6.57 17.36 4.75
N ALA A 34 -7.91 17.29 4.76
CA ALA A 34 -8.65 16.24 5.45
C ALA A 34 -8.32 14.82 4.95
N ALA A 35 -8.01 14.65 3.65
CA ALA A 35 -7.71 13.34 3.07
C ALA A 35 -6.47 12.67 3.70
N ILE A 36 -5.50 13.47 4.16
CA ILE A 36 -4.31 12.99 4.88
C ILE A 36 -4.72 12.39 6.22
N THR A 37 -5.62 13.07 6.93
CA THR A 37 -6.13 12.64 8.24
C THR A 37 -6.93 11.35 8.12
N ASP A 38 -7.81 11.26 7.13
CA ASP A 38 -8.64 10.07 6.89
C ASP A 38 -7.78 8.86 6.51
N LEU A 39 -6.79 9.04 5.64
CA LEU A 39 -5.85 7.98 5.28
C LEU A 39 -5.16 7.41 6.53
N PHE A 40 -4.62 8.29 7.38
CA PHE A 40 -3.94 7.82 8.59
C PHE A 40 -4.89 7.06 9.50
N LYS A 41 -6.08 7.59 9.81
CA LYS A 41 -7.07 6.92 10.68
C LYS A 41 -7.50 5.53 10.16
N MET A 42 -7.51 5.32 8.85
CA MET A 42 -7.86 4.04 8.22
C MET A 42 -6.69 3.03 8.20
N THR A 43 -5.48 3.44 8.58
CA THR A 43 -4.29 2.57 8.54
C THR A 43 -3.93 2.00 9.91
N PRO A 44 -3.53 0.71 10.01
CA PRO A 44 -3.15 0.08 11.28
C PRO A 44 -2.00 0.79 12.01
N HIS A 45 -1.15 1.50 11.27
CA HIS A 45 0.02 2.19 11.79
C HIS A 45 -0.33 3.42 12.62
N TYR A 46 -1.53 3.99 12.47
CA TYR A 46 -1.95 5.16 13.22
C TYR A 46 -1.93 4.93 14.72
N TYR A 47 -2.37 3.76 15.20
CA TYR A 47 -2.39 3.47 16.63
C TYR A 47 -1.02 3.08 17.20
N ARG A 48 -0.01 2.88 16.34
CA ARG A 48 1.35 2.46 16.73
C ARG A 48 2.33 3.63 16.89
N VAL A 49 1.90 4.85 16.59
CA VAL A 49 2.73 6.06 16.68
C VAL A 49 2.30 6.94 17.87
N THR A 50 3.24 7.72 18.39
CA THR A 50 3.00 8.66 19.50
C THR A 50 2.06 9.79 19.07
N GLU A 51 1.37 10.41 20.03
CA GLU A 51 0.48 11.55 19.76
C GLU A 51 1.21 12.73 19.10
N GLU A 52 2.48 12.98 19.46
CA GLU A 52 3.31 14.01 18.82
C GLU A 52 3.57 13.70 17.34
N ALA A 53 3.84 12.44 17.01
CA ALA A 53 4.02 12.03 15.62
C ALA A 53 2.73 12.14 14.81
N LYS A 54 1.57 11.84 15.42
CA LYS A 54 0.25 12.08 14.82
C LYS A 54 0.03 13.56 14.57
N ALA A 55 0.25 14.42 15.56
CA ALA A 55 0.06 15.86 15.43
C ALA A 55 0.91 16.45 14.29
N ARG A 56 2.18 16.02 14.17
CA ARG A 56 3.05 16.43 13.04
C ARG A 56 2.51 15.96 11.69
N ALA A 57 2.03 14.72 11.60
CA ALA A 57 1.51 14.17 10.35
C ALA A 57 0.18 14.83 9.93
N LEU A 58 -0.68 15.16 10.90
CA LEU A 58 -1.96 15.85 10.68
C LEU A 58 -1.81 17.35 10.41
N ALA A 59 -0.68 17.95 10.78
CA ALA A 59 -0.34 19.33 10.46
C ALA A 59 0.16 19.52 9.01
N LEU A 60 0.36 18.43 8.26
CA LEU A 60 0.76 18.51 6.85
C LEU A 60 -0.39 19.05 6.01
N SER A 61 -0.14 20.15 5.28
CA SER A 61 -1.10 20.71 4.33
C SER A 61 -1.20 19.87 3.05
N SER A 62 -0.08 19.25 2.66
CA SER A 62 0.05 18.44 1.44
C SER A 62 0.98 17.26 1.68
N LEU A 63 0.64 16.09 1.14
CA LEU A 63 1.43 14.87 1.22
C LEU A 63 1.34 14.12 -0.12
N THR A 64 2.47 13.96 -0.80
CA THR A 64 2.58 13.06 -1.96
C THR A 64 3.04 11.70 -1.47
N LEU A 65 2.25 10.66 -1.72
CA LEU A 65 2.57 9.28 -1.35
C LEU A 65 2.64 8.38 -2.58
N THR A 66 3.46 7.34 -2.50
CA THR A 66 3.54 6.33 -3.55
C THR A 66 2.61 5.17 -3.19
N VAL A 67 1.61 4.94 -4.02
CA VAL A 67 0.76 3.75 -3.94
C VAL A 67 1.44 2.64 -4.71
N ASP A 68 1.56 1.47 -4.09
CA ASP A 68 2.15 0.28 -4.69
C ASP A 68 1.17 -0.88 -4.57
N VAL A 69 0.58 -1.27 -5.71
CA VAL A 69 -0.45 -2.31 -5.78
C VAL A 69 0.08 -3.49 -6.57
N ARG A 70 -0.15 -4.70 -6.05
CA ARG A 70 0.01 -5.95 -6.79
C ARG A 70 -1.38 -6.47 -7.15
N LEU A 71 -1.61 -6.64 -8.44
CA LEU A 71 -2.81 -7.25 -9.00
C LEU A 71 -2.46 -8.65 -9.48
N GLU A 72 -3.27 -9.63 -9.08
CA GLU A 72 -3.11 -11.01 -9.50
C GLU A 72 -4.45 -11.52 -10.05
N LEU A 73 -4.42 -12.00 -11.29
CA LEU A 73 -5.55 -12.64 -11.93
C LEU A 73 -5.44 -14.15 -11.69
N TRP A 74 -6.44 -14.69 -11.01
CA TRP A 74 -6.52 -16.10 -10.69
C TRP A 74 -7.59 -16.77 -11.54
N ARG A 75 -7.27 -17.92 -12.12
CA ARG A 75 -8.21 -18.74 -12.89
C ARG A 75 -8.44 -20.06 -12.18
N LYS A 76 -9.71 -20.43 -12.06
CA LYS A 76 -10.12 -21.80 -11.75
C LYS A 76 -10.27 -22.55 -13.09
N PRO A 77 -9.77 -23.79 -13.23
CA PRO A 77 -9.87 -24.57 -14.46
C PRO A 77 -11.32 -24.77 -14.90
#